data_AF-A0A838QAT6-F1
#
_entry.id   AF-A0A838QAT6-F1
#
_cell.length_a   1.000
_cell.length_b   1.000
_cell.length_c   1.000
_cell.angle_alpha   90.00
_cell.angle_beta   90.00
_cell.angle_gamma   90.00
#
_symmetry.space_group_name_H-M   'P 1'
#
loop_
_entity.id
_entity.type
_entity.pdbx_description
1 polymer ?
#
loop_
_entity_poly.entity_id
_entity_poly.type
_entity_poly.pdbx_seq_one_letter_code
_entity_poly.pdbx_strand_id
1 'polypeptide(L)'
;MPSVTSLLEGDHARALLERHPRSVVVDAIRETVQAARAASRDTADEIDWNAAIDLRLALASRPSLRPVYNATGVILHTNLGRAPLAASAIAAIVETAGGFTNLEYDLGEGRRGSRYVHCVSLLTELTGAEDAIVVNNCASALVLSLSALARGRETIVSRGELVEIG
;
A
#
# COMPACT_ATOMS: atom_id res chain seq x y z
N MET A 1 37.97 -6.96 8.93
CA MET A 1 36.48 -7.01 9.01
C MET A 1 36.02 -7.36 10.43
N PRO A 2 35.25 -6.49 11.10
CA PRO A 2 34.69 -6.77 12.42
C PRO A 2 33.62 -7.87 12.37
N SER A 3 33.39 -8.53 13.52
CA SER A 3 32.28 -9.47 13.68
C SER A 3 30.97 -8.70 13.91
N VAL A 4 29.84 -9.33 13.57
CA VAL A 4 28.51 -8.76 13.88
C VAL A 4 28.36 -8.50 15.38
N THR A 5 28.87 -9.40 16.22
CA THR A 5 28.85 -9.25 17.68
C THR A 5 29.66 -8.03 18.13
N SER A 6 30.86 -7.83 17.59
CA SER A 6 31.71 -6.69 17.91
C SER A 6 31.06 -5.35 17.54
N LEU A 7 30.37 -5.28 16.40
CA LEU A 7 29.63 -4.08 16.01
C LEU A 7 28.39 -3.85 16.89
N LEU A 8 27.70 -4.93 17.28
CA LEU A 8 26.50 -4.86 18.11
C LEU A 8 26.79 -4.46 19.57
N GLU A 9 27.99 -4.75 20.07
CA GLU A 9 28.45 -4.37 21.41
C GLU A 9 28.98 -2.93 21.48
N GLY A 10 29.22 -2.30 20.33
CA GLY A 10 29.71 -0.91 20.25
C GLY A 10 28.66 0.13 20.66
N ASP A 11 29.13 1.29 21.11
CA ASP A 11 28.26 2.37 21.61
C ASP A 11 27.28 2.89 20.55
N HIS A 12 27.70 2.90 19.28
CA HIS A 12 26.83 3.28 18.16
C HIS A 12 25.62 2.34 18.04
N ALA A 13 25.83 1.01 18.09
CA ALA A 13 24.74 0.04 18.03
C ALA A 13 23.82 0.14 19.27
N ARG A 14 24.37 0.44 20.46
CA ARG A 14 23.55 0.70 21.66
C ARG A 14 22.60 1.89 21.45
N ALA A 15 23.11 3.00 20.91
CA ALA A 15 22.30 4.19 20.61
C ALA A 15 21.23 3.94 19.52
N LEU A 16 21.46 2.98 18.62
CA LEU A 16 20.45 2.53 17.65
C LEU A 16 19.38 1.65 18.29
N LEU A 17 19.76 0.75 19.21
CA LEU A 17 18.85 -0.15 19.91
C LEU A 17 17.87 0.58 20.84
N GLU A 18 18.18 1.81 21.28
CA GLU A 18 17.25 2.67 22.03
C GLU A 18 16.07 3.19 21.18
N ARG A 19 16.26 3.30 19.86
CA ARG A 19 15.31 3.94 18.93
C ARG A 19 14.69 2.99 17.92
N HIS A 20 15.27 1.80 17.76
CA HIS A 20 14.87 0.83 16.74
C HIS A 20 14.73 -0.58 17.34
N PRO A 21 13.80 -1.40 16.84
CA PRO A 21 13.72 -2.80 17.24
C PRO A 21 15.02 -3.54 16.96
N ARG A 22 15.43 -4.41 17.91
CA ARG A 22 16.70 -5.15 17.83
C ARG A 22 16.88 -5.93 16.54
N SER A 23 15.82 -6.56 16.02
CA SER A 23 15.87 -7.30 14.77
C SER A 23 16.35 -6.42 13.60
N VAL A 24 15.80 -5.21 13.48
CA VAL A 24 16.14 -4.27 12.41
C VAL A 24 17.60 -3.82 12.49
N VAL A 25 18.09 -3.53 13.70
CA VAL A 25 19.50 -3.14 13.91
C VAL A 25 20.45 -4.30 13.57
N VAL A 26 20.15 -5.51 14.04
CA VAL A 26 20.96 -6.71 13.77
C VAL A 26 20.99 -7.03 12.28
N ASP A 27 19.86 -6.93 11.59
CA ASP A 27 19.78 -7.19 10.15
C ASP A 27 20.57 -6.12 9.36
N ALA A 28 20.45 -4.84 9.72
CA ALA A 28 21.26 -3.77 9.11
C ALA A 28 22.77 -4.02 9.27
N ILE A 29 23.23 -4.46 10.45
CA ILE A 29 24.64 -4.82 10.70
C ILE A 29 25.05 -6.02 9.84
N ARG A 30 24.25 -7.10 9.84
CA ARG A 30 24.53 -8.31 9.06
C ARG A 30 24.65 -8.02 7.57
N GLU A 31 23.70 -7.26 7.04
CA GLU A 31 23.68 -6.89 5.64
C GLU A 31 24.84 -5.96 5.26
N THR A 32 25.27 -5.08 6.17
CA THR A 32 26.45 -4.23 5.97
C THR A 32 27.72 -5.07 5.92
N VAL A 33 27.89 -6.00 6.86
CA VAL A 33 29.02 -6.95 6.87
C VAL A 33 29.00 -7.84 5.62
N GLN A 34 27.83 -8.31 5.19
CA GLN A 34 27.69 -9.13 3.99
C GLN A 34 28.04 -8.35 2.71
N ALA A 35 27.59 -7.10 2.59
CA ALA A 35 27.93 -6.23 1.46
C ALA A 35 29.45 -5.96 1.40
N ALA A 36 30.05 -5.65 2.54
CA ALA A 36 31.50 -5.46 2.63
C ALA A 36 32.28 -6.75 2.27
N ARG A 37 31.78 -7.93 2.65
CA ARG A 37 32.40 -9.22 2.26
C ARG A 37 32.36 -9.45 0.75
N ALA A 38 31.31 -8.99 0.08
CA ALA A 38 31.15 -9.11 -1.36
C ALA A 38 32.02 -8.12 -2.15
N ALA A 39 32.39 -6.98 -1.56
CA ALA A 39 33.12 -5.88 -2.21
C ALA A 39 34.67 -6.03 -2.23
N SER A 40 35.20 -7.21 -1.89
CA SER A 40 36.63 -7.52 -1.65
C SER A 40 37.17 -7.08 -0.27
N ARG A 41 38.30 -7.65 0.17
CA ARG A 41 38.91 -7.37 1.48
C ARG A 41 39.63 -6.03 1.55
N ASP A 42 40.21 -5.57 0.44
CA ASP A 42 41.00 -4.33 0.41
C ASP A 42 40.15 -3.08 0.69
N THR A 43 38.86 -3.13 0.38
CA THR A 43 37.91 -2.04 0.66
C THR A 43 37.41 -2.03 2.09
N ALA A 44 37.59 -3.12 2.86
CA ALA A 44 36.96 -3.26 4.18
C ALA A 44 37.60 -2.41 5.29
N ASP A 45 38.86 -2.03 5.14
CA ASP A 45 39.59 -1.19 6.09
C ASP A 45 39.30 0.32 5.85
N GLU A 46 38.72 0.67 4.71
CA GLU A 46 38.29 2.03 4.36
C GLU A 46 36.81 2.30 4.68
N ILE A 47 36.05 1.29 5.13
CA ILE A 47 34.62 1.43 5.44
C ILE A 47 34.44 2.11 6.80
N ASP A 48 33.74 3.24 6.80
CA ASP A 48 33.07 3.74 8.00
C ASP A 48 31.86 2.85 8.32
N TRP A 49 32.06 1.93 9.25
CA TRP A 49 31.06 0.94 9.65
C TRP A 49 29.81 1.59 10.23
N ASN A 50 29.94 2.68 10.98
CA ASN A 50 28.80 3.35 11.59
C ASN A 50 27.94 4.01 10.50
N ALA A 51 28.57 4.78 9.59
CA ALA A 51 27.86 5.40 8.49
C ALA A 51 27.19 4.37 7.56
N ALA A 52 27.84 3.23 7.31
CA ALA A 52 27.27 2.16 6.49
C ALA A 52 26.07 1.48 7.17
N ILE A 53 26.14 1.23 8.48
CA ILE A 53 25.02 0.70 9.28
C ILE A 53 23.86 1.69 9.30
N ASP A 54 24.13 2.98 9.55
CA ASP A 54 23.12 4.04 9.55
C ASP A 54 22.39 4.14 8.21
N LEU A 55 23.14 4.11 7.10
CA LEU A 55 22.55 4.11 5.76
C LEU A 55 21.66 2.88 5.55
N ARG A 56 22.13 1.69 5.94
CA ARG A 56 21.37 0.46 5.77
C ARG A 56 20.10 0.47 6.61
N LEU A 57 20.19 0.94 7.85
CA LEU A 57 19.05 1.09 8.75
C LEU A 57 18.03 2.11 8.24
N ALA A 58 18.49 3.24 7.71
CA ALA A 58 17.64 4.27 7.12
C ALA A 58 16.90 3.75 5.88
N LEU A 59 17.56 2.95 5.03
CA LEU A 59 16.92 2.32 3.88
C LEU A 59 15.91 1.26 4.28
N ALA A 60 16.25 0.41 5.26
CA ALA A 60 15.36 -0.64 5.77
C ALA A 60 14.13 -0.07 6.49
N SER A 61 14.29 1.06 7.19
CA SER A 61 13.20 1.76 7.88
C SER A 61 12.35 2.63 6.95
N ARG A 62 12.74 2.77 5.68
CA ARG A 62 12.03 3.63 4.73
C ARG A 62 10.75 2.93 4.24
N PRO A 63 9.58 3.59 4.30
CA PRO A 63 8.36 3.05 3.69
C PRO A 63 8.56 2.76 2.20
N SER A 64 8.04 1.61 1.75
CA SER A 64 8.07 1.23 0.32
C SER A 64 7.15 2.13 -0.51
N LEU A 65 5.98 2.49 0.02
CA LEU A 65 5.07 3.47 -0.56
C LEU A 65 5.45 4.88 -0.13
N ARG A 66 5.65 5.76 -1.10
CA ARG A 66 6.13 7.13 -0.90
C ARG A 66 5.43 8.09 -1.86
N PRO A 67 5.22 9.36 -1.46
CA PRO A 67 4.75 10.37 -2.38
C PRO A 67 5.78 10.60 -3.50
N VAL A 68 5.29 10.90 -4.69
CA VAL A 68 6.08 11.19 -5.89
C VAL A 68 5.51 12.41 -6.60
N TYR A 69 6.36 13.15 -7.30
CA TYR A 69 5.92 14.23 -8.19
C TYR A 69 5.69 13.68 -9.59
N ASN A 70 4.47 13.83 -10.12
CA ASN A 70 4.16 13.42 -11.48
C ASN A 70 4.56 14.52 -12.47
N ALA A 71 5.68 14.31 -13.18
CA ALA A 71 6.18 15.18 -14.26
C ALA A 71 5.92 14.60 -15.67
N THR A 72 5.12 13.55 -15.79
CA THR A 72 4.91 12.84 -17.07
C THR A 72 3.88 13.50 -17.98
N GLY A 73 3.03 14.38 -17.43
CA GLY A 73 1.85 14.92 -18.12
C GLY A 73 0.67 13.94 -18.21
N VAL A 74 0.83 12.69 -17.77
CA VAL A 74 -0.26 11.69 -17.74
C VAL A 74 -1.10 11.88 -16.47
N ILE A 75 -2.37 12.27 -16.63
CA ILE A 75 -3.28 12.54 -15.52
C ILE A 75 -3.64 11.24 -14.77
N LEU A 76 -4.19 10.26 -15.47
CA LEU A 76 -4.55 8.95 -14.91
C LEU A 76 -3.40 7.96 -15.07
N HIS A 77 -2.34 8.16 -14.29
CA HIS A 77 -1.15 7.32 -14.41
C HIS A 77 -1.31 6.03 -13.59
N THR A 78 -1.44 4.88 -14.26
CA THR A 78 -1.67 3.57 -13.63
C THR A 78 -0.59 3.20 -12.61
N ASN A 79 0.69 3.34 -12.98
CA ASN A 79 1.82 3.02 -12.08
C ASN A 79 1.97 3.98 -10.89
N LEU A 80 1.42 5.21 -10.96
CA LEU A 80 1.51 6.20 -9.88
C LEU A 80 0.24 6.25 -9.02
N GLY A 81 -0.70 5.31 -9.20
CA GLY A 81 -1.90 5.22 -8.37
C GLY A 81 -3.14 5.91 -8.94
N ARG A 82 -3.19 6.19 -10.24
CA ARG A 82 -4.35 6.77 -10.95
C ARG A 82 -4.74 8.15 -10.39
N ALA A 83 -6.00 8.33 -10.01
CA ALA A 83 -6.54 9.62 -9.62
C ALA A 83 -6.16 9.96 -8.17
N PRO A 84 -5.48 11.10 -7.91
CA PRO A 84 -5.33 11.60 -6.55
C PRO A 84 -6.67 12.04 -5.99
N LEU A 85 -6.83 11.95 -4.67
CA LEU A 85 -8.05 12.37 -3.98
C LEU A 85 -8.05 13.87 -3.69
N ALA A 86 -9.24 14.48 -3.74
CA ALA A 86 -9.43 15.85 -3.27
C ALA A 86 -9.22 15.94 -1.74
N ALA A 87 -8.79 17.12 -1.27
CA ALA A 87 -8.50 17.33 0.16
C ALA A 87 -9.73 17.04 1.05
N SER A 88 -10.93 17.39 0.59
CA SER A 88 -12.18 17.10 1.30
C SER A 88 -12.46 15.59 1.42
N ALA A 89 -12.17 14.81 0.38
CA ALA A 89 -12.32 13.35 0.41
C ALA A 89 -11.32 12.70 1.37
N ILE A 90 -10.07 13.18 1.39
CA ILE A 90 -9.06 12.73 2.36
C ILE A 90 -9.50 13.05 3.79
N ALA A 91 -10.03 14.25 4.04
CA ALA A 91 -10.51 14.64 5.36
C ALA A 91 -11.64 13.72 5.85
N ALA A 92 -12.61 13.39 5.00
CA ALA A 92 -13.70 12.46 5.34
C ALA A 92 -13.18 11.04 5.64
N ILE A 93 -12.17 10.56 4.89
CA ILE A 93 -11.52 9.27 5.17
C ILE A 93 -10.84 9.30 6.54
N VAL A 94 -10.09 10.35 6.86
CA VAL A 94 -9.38 10.48 8.15
C VAL A 94 -10.36 10.51 9.31
N GLU A 95 -11.45 11.27 9.18
CA GLU A 95 -12.51 11.36 10.18
C GLU A 95 -13.15 9.99 10.47
N THR A 96 -13.48 9.23 9.42
CA THR A 96 -14.17 7.94 9.54
C THR A 96 -13.23 6.77 9.90
N ALA A 97 -11.95 6.85 9.56
CA ALA A 97 -10.98 5.79 9.85
C ALA A 97 -10.44 5.82 11.30
N GLY A 98 -10.59 6.95 12.00
CA GLY A 98 -10.07 7.14 13.35
C GLY A 98 -10.84 6.42 14.46
N GLY A 99 -12.03 5.88 14.17
CA GLY A 99 -12.90 5.28 15.19
C GLY A 99 -13.98 4.36 14.62
N PHE A 100 -14.95 4.00 15.47
CA PHE A 100 -16.12 3.23 15.04
C PHE A 100 -17.07 4.10 14.22
N THR A 101 -17.70 3.49 13.22
CA THR A 101 -18.67 4.15 12.34
C THR A 101 -19.94 3.32 12.22
N ASN A 102 -21.00 3.92 11.71
CA ASN A 102 -22.28 3.27 11.39
C ASN A 102 -22.21 2.48 10.06
N LEU A 103 -21.04 1.94 9.70
CA LEU A 103 -20.80 1.27 8.42
C LEU A 103 -21.83 0.19 8.10
N GLU A 104 -22.19 -0.64 9.09
CA GLU A 104 -23.25 -1.66 8.98
C GLU A 104 -24.27 -1.55 10.11
N TYR A 105 -24.54 -0.33 10.60
CA TYR A 105 -25.44 -0.11 11.72
C TYR A 105 -26.44 0.99 11.38
N ASP A 106 -27.73 0.67 11.49
CA ASP A 106 -28.80 1.63 11.31
C ASP A 106 -29.02 2.38 12.64
N LEU A 107 -28.80 3.70 12.61
CA LEU A 107 -28.95 4.55 13.80
C LEU A 107 -30.41 4.83 14.17
N GLY A 108 -31.34 4.77 13.19
CA GLY A 108 -32.76 4.97 13.43
C GLY A 108 -33.42 3.74 14.06
N GLU A 109 -33.02 2.54 13.63
CA GLU A 109 -33.59 1.28 14.10
C GLU A 109 -32.77 0.60 15.21
N GLY A 110 -31.53 1.04 15.45
CA GLY A 110 -30.66 0.49 16.49
C GLY A 110 -30.24 -0.97 16.23
N ARG A 111 -30.09 -1.36 14.97
CA ARG A 111 -29.77 -2.74 14.56
C ARG A 111 -28.80 -2.79 13.40
N ARG A 112 -28.37 -4.00 13.04
CA ARG A 112 -27.52 -4.22 11.86
C ARG A 112 -28.25 -3.72 10.60
N GLY A 113 -27.54 -2.92 9.80
CA GLY A 113 -27.97 -2.38 8.51
C GLY A 113 -27.03 -2.80 7.38
N SER A 114 -27.36 -2.36 6.16
CA SER A 114 -26.54 -2.61 4.96
C SER A 114 -25.55 -1.47 4.75
N ARG A 115 -24.28 -1.78 4.48
CA ARG A 115 -23.28 -0.76 4.11
C ARG A 115 -23.56 -0.06 2.78
N TYR A 116 -24.37 -0.66 1.92
CA TYR A 116 -24.64 -0.11 0.59
C TYR A 116 -25.47 1.17 0.63
N VAL A 117 -26.25 1.39 1.69
CA VAL A 117 -27.11 2.59 1.84
C VAL A 117 -26.33 3.90 1.71
N HIS A 118 -25.04 3.89 2.09
CA HIS A 118 -24.18 5.08 2.08
C HIS A 118 -23.77 5.53 0.67
N CYS A 119 -23.81 4.63 -0.33
CA CYS A 119 -23.40 4.94 -1.71
C CYS A 119 -24.54 4.81 -2.73
N VAL A 120 -25.49 3.90 -2.51
CA VAL A 120 -26.51 3.55 -3.51
C VAL A 120 -27.39 4.74 -3.86
N SER A 121 -27.85 5.51 -2.87
CA SER A 121 -28.68 6.69 -3.10
C SER A 121 -28.01 7.73 -4.00
N LEU A 122 -26.73 8.02 -3.75
CA LEU A 122 -25.94 8.95 -4.57
C LEU A 122 -25.74 8.41 -5.99
N LEU A 123 -25.48 7.10 -6.13
CA LEU A 123 -25.29 6.48 -7.44
C LEU A 123 -26.56 6.48 -8.26
N THR A 124 -27.71 6.15 -7.68
CA THR A 124 -29.00 6.17 -8.39
C THR A 124 -29.41 7.60 -8.73
N GLU A 125 -29.16 8.58 -7.86
CA GLU A 125 -29.37 10.00 -8.17
C GLU A 125 -28.51 10.47 -9.35
N LEU A 126 -27.22 10.15 -9.36
CA LEU A 126 -26.29 10.59 -10.39
C LEU A 126 -26.52 9.92 -11.75
N THR A 127 -27.00 8.67 -11.76
CA THR A 127 -27.11 7.86 -12.99
C THR A 127 -28.53 7.72 -13.51
N GLY A 128 -29.54 7.93 -12.66
CA GLY A 128 -30.94 7.63 -12.96
C GLY A 128 -31.27 6.13 -12.99
N ALA A 129 -30.33 5.26 -12.57
CA ALA A 129 -30.56 3.82 -12.48
C ALA A 129 -31.56 3.47 -11.36
N GLU A 130 -32.27 2.34 -11.51
CA GLU A 130 -33.22 1.85 -10.50
C GLU A 130 -32.55 1.42 -9.19
N ASP A 131 -31.32 0.91 -9.27
CA ASP A 131 -30.50 0.46 -8.14
C ASP A 131 -29.01 0.48 -8.52
N ALA A 132 -28.13 0.30 -7.53
CA ALA A 132 -26.69 0.25 -7.71
C ALA A 132 -26.01 -0.74 -6.75
N ILE A 133 -24.84 -1.23 -7.14
CA ILE A 133 -23.95 -1.98 -6.25
C ILE A 133 -22.51 -1.52 -6.43
N VAL A 134 -21.79 -1.39 -5.31
CA VAL A 134 -20.36 -1.08 -5.30
C VAL A 134 -19.58 -2.35 -4.97
N VAL A 135 -18.58 -2.65 -5.78
CA VAL A 135 -17.67 -3.76 -5.55
C VAL A 135 -16.23 -3.26 -5.60
N ASN A 136 -15.29 -4.13 -5.27
CA ASN A 136 -13.86 -3.78 -5.14
C ASN A 136 -13.31 -2.98 -6.35
N ASN A 137 -13.58 -3.44 -7.57
CA ASN A 137 -13.18 -2.75 -8.79
C ASN A 137 -14.02 -3.20 -10.00
N CYS A 138 -13.82 -2.58 -11.17
CA CYS A 138 -14.54 -2.91 -12.40
C CYS A 138 -14.34 -4.36 -12.86
N ALA A 139 -13.18 -4.97 -12.65
CA ALA A 139 -12.95 -6.37 -13.02
C ALA A 139 -13.82 -7.31 -12.15
N SER A 140 -13.92 -7.04 -10.85
CA SER A 140 -14.84 -7.75 -9.96
C SER A 140 -16.29 -7.53 -10.35
N ALA A 141 -16.66 -6.32 -10.80
CA ALA A 141 -18.01 -6.03 -11.29
C ALA A 141 -18.35 -6.90 -12.50
N LEU A 142 -17.47 -6.95 -13.51
CA LEU A 142 -17.65 -7.79 -14.69
C LEU A 142 -17.84 -9.26 -14.31
N VAL A 143 -16.95 -9.81 -13.50
CA VAL A 143 -17.03 -11.21 -13.05
C VAL A 143 -18.33 -11.47 -12.28
N LEU A 144 -18.72 -10.57 -11.38
CA LEU A 144 -19.95 -10.70 -10.61
C LEU A 144 -21.19 -10.68 -11.52
N SER A 145 -21.27 -9.72 -12.43
CA SER A 145 -22.37 -9.58 -13.38
C SER A 145 -22.53 -10.83 -14.25
N LEU A 146 -21.44 -11.33 -14.84
CA LEU A 146 -21.49 -12.55 -15.66
C LEU A 146 -21.84 -13.80 -14.83
N SER A 147 -21.28 -13.91 -13.63
CA SER A 147 -21.53 -15.03 -12.72
C SER A 147 -22.95 -15.07 -12.17
N ALA A 148 -23.64 -13.93 -12.10
CA ALA A 148 -25.01 -13.82 -11.64
C ALA A 148 -26.02 -14.00 -12.79
N LEU A 149 -25.75 -13.38 -13.95
CA LEU A 149 -26.72 -13.29 -15.04
C LEU A 149 -26.57 -14.38 -16.10
N ALA A 150 -25.35 -14.87 -16.34
CA ALA A 150 -25.02 -15.75 -17.46
C ALA A 150 -24.29 -17.05 -17.03
N ARG A 151 -24.36 -17.44 -15.76
CA ARG A 151 -23.71 -18.67 -15.29
C ARG A 151 -24.21 -19.89 -16.06
N GLY A 152 -23.27 -20.63 -16.66
CA GLY A 152 -23.56 -21.82 -17.46
C GLY A 152 -24.24 -21.52 -18.80
N ARG A 153 -24.26 -20.26 -19.23
CA ARG A 153 -24.84 -19.80 -20.49
C ARG A 153 -23.79 -19.00 -21.28
N GLU A 154 -24.07 -18.79 -22.55
CA GLU A 154 -23.23 -17.96 -23.41
C GLU A 154 -23.45 -16.47 -23.14
N THR A 155 -22.38 -15.68 -23.28
CA THR A 155 -22.44 -14.20 -23.28
C THR A 155 -21.88 -13.71 -24.61
N ILE A 156 -22.68 -12.93 -25.33
CA ILE A 156 -22.27 -12.34 -26.61
C ILE A 156 -21.43 -11.11 -26.34
N VAL A 157 -20.26 -11.03 -26.97
CA VAL A 157 -19.35 -9.88 -26.90
C VAL A 157 -18.71 -9.66 -28.27
N SER A 158 -18.48 -8.40 -28.65
CA SER A 158 -17.75 -8.12 -29.88
C SER A 158 -16.31 -8.58 -29.75
N ARG A 159 -15.73 -9.15 -30.81
CA ARG A 159 -14.32 -9.54 -30.83
C ARG A 159 -13.39 -8.35 -30.56
N GLY A 160 -13.79 -7.14 -30.97
CA GLY A 160 -13.03 -5.92 -30.72
C GLY A 160 -13.07 -5.42 -29.27
N GLU A 161 -13.98 -5.94 -28.46
CA GLU A 161 -14.13 -5.61 -27.03
C GLU A 161 -13.40 -6.60 -26.12
N LEU A 162 -12.77 -7.63 -26.69
CA LEU A 162 -11.83 -8.50 -25.99
C LEU A 162 -10.51 -7.75 -25.79
N VAL A 163 -10.55 -6.74 -24.94
CA VAL A 163 -9.40 -5.89 -24.62
C VAL A 163 -8.60 -6.54 -23.49
N GLU A 164 -7.31 -6.72 -23.73
CA GLU A 164 -6.32 -7.04 -22.70
C GLU A 164 -5.44 -5.80 -22.52
N ILE A 165 -5.52 -5.17 -21.36
CA ILE A 165 -4.62 -4.08 -20.99
C ILE A 165 -3.63 -4.67 -19.98
N GLY A 166 -2.40 -4.88 -20.43
CA GLY A 166 -1.23 -5.03 -19.56
C GLY A 166 -0.79 -3.69 -19.01
#